data_AF-A0A932XN64-F1
#
_entry.id   AF-A0A932XN64-F1
#
_cell.length_a   1.000
_cell.length_b   1.000
_cell.length_c   1.000
_cell.angle_alpha   90.00
_cell.angle_beta   90.00
_cell.angle_gamma   90.00
#
_symmetry.space_group_name_H-M   'P 1'
#
loop_
_entity.id
_entity.type
_entity.pdbx_description
1 polymer ?
#
loop_
_entity_poly.entity_id
_entity_poly.type
_entity_poly.pdbx_seq_one_letter_code
_entity_poly.pdbx_strand_id
1 'polypeptide(L)'
;MHNAYIVTGTLTNARTVKLDEALPLKPTKVRLVVEPLSPVFQRPYKEVLAEIRERQRARGHQPPTREEVDTYLRAERESWGG
;
A
#
# COMPACT_ATOMS: atom_id res chain seq x y z
N MET A 1 -18.60 -21.40 -19.89
CA MET A 1 -17.74 -20.35 -19.31
C MET A 1 -16.43 -21.01 -18.90
N HIS A 2 -15.28 -20.47 -19.32
CA HIS A 2 -13.98 -21.01 -18.90
C HIS A 2 -13.58 -20.28 -17.62
N ASN A 3 -13.44 -21.01 -16.50
CA ASN A 3 -12.92 -20.45 -15.26
C ASN A 3 -11.42 -20.17 -15.45
N ALA A 4 -11.08 -18.93 -15.77
CA ALA A 4 -9.70 -18.49 -15.81
C ALA A 4 -9.21 -18.31 -14.37
N TYR A 5 -8.11 -18.98 -14.03
CA TYR A 5 -7.38 -18.72 -12.79
C TYR A 5 -6.54 -17.44 -13.00
N ILE A 6 -6.84 -16.39 -12.24
CA ILE A 6 -6.15 -15.09 -12.35
C ILE A 6 -5.12 -15.02 -11.23
N VAL A 7 -3.86 -14.79 -11.61
CA VAL A 7 -2.74 -14.63 -10.70
C VAL A 7 -1.98 -13.36 -11.08
N THR A 8 -1.51 -12.61 -10.08
CA THR A 8 -0.62 -11.47 -10.30
C THR A 8 0.83 -11.91 -10.34
N GLY A 9 1.66 -11.11 -10.98
CA GLY A 9 3.09 -11.37 -11.04
C GLY A 9 3.87 -10.12 -11.39
N THR A 10 5.15 -10.15 -11.07
CA THR A 10 6.07 -9.06 -11.34
C THR A 10 6.91 -9.38 -12.56
N LEU A 11 6.99 -8.45 -13.51
CA LEU A 11 7.90 -8.53 -14.65
C LEU A 11 9.33 -8.21 -14.16
N THR A 12 10.15 -9.23 -13.94
CA THR A 12 11.50 -9.09 -13.33
C THR A 12 12.54 -8.60 -14.32
N ASN A 13 12.33 -8.94 -15.58
CA ASN A 13 12.98 -8.39 -16.75
C ASN A 13 11.90 -8.34 -17.83
N ALA A 14 12.05 -7.54 -18.89
CA ALA A 14 11.04 -7.36 -19.94
C ALA A 14 10.56 -8.65 -20.65
N ARG A 15 11.00 -9.84 -20.23
CA ARG A 15 10.72 -11.16 -20.79
C ARG A 15 10.24 -12.19 -19.76
N THR A 16 10.38 -11.94 -18.46
CA THR A 16 10.11 -12.94 -17.41
C THR A 16 9.13 -12.38 -16.39
N VAL A 17 7.95 -13.01 -16.30
CA VAL A 17 6.99 -12.77 -15.23
C VAL A 17 7.24 -13.77 -14.12
N LYS A 18 7.55 -13.27 -12.91
CA LYS A 18 7.53 -14.07 -11.69
C LYS A 18 6.12 -13.98 -11.11
N LEU A 19 5.42 -15.10 -11.03
CA LEU A 19 4.10 -15.16 -10.41
C LEU A 19 4.24 -15.01 -8.89
N ASP A 20 3.28 -14.32 -8.27
CA ASP A 20 3.25 -14.12 -6.83
C ASP A 20 2.87 -15.41 -6.08
N GLU A 21 2.15 -16.31 -6.76
CA GLU A 21 1.75 -17.63 -6.27
C GLU A 21 1.88 -18.70 -7.36
N ALA A 22 1.97 -19.96 -6.92
CA ALA A 22 2.01 -21.11 -7.82
C ALA A 22 0.63 -21.39 -8.42
N LEU A 23 0.57 -21.63 -9.73
CA LEU A 23 -0.67 -22.06 -10.39
C LEU A 23 -1.05 -23.47 -9.90
N PRO A 24 -2.28 -23.70 -9.43
CA PRO A 24 -2.74 -25.01 -8.95
C PRO A 24 -3.08 -25.95 -10.11
N LEU A 25 -2.13 -26.18 -11.02
CA LEU A 25 -2.28 -26.97 -12.23
C LEU A 25 -1.32 -28.17 -12.23
N LYS A 26 -1.81 -29.33 -12.68
CA LYS A 26 -0.97 -30.48 -13.02
C LYS A 26 -0.13 -30.15 -14.27
N PRO A 27 0.99 -30.85 -14.54
CA PRO A 27 1.76 -30.68 -15.76
C PRO A 27 0.87 -30.80 -17.02
N THR A 28 0.66 -29.68 -17.71
CA THR A 28 -0.23 -29.58 -18.87
C THR A 28 0.17 -28.39 -19.75
N LYS A 29 -0.34 -28.34 -20.99
CA LYS A 29 -0.21 -27.16 -21.84
C LYS A 29 -1.18 -26.07 -21.36
N VAL A 30 -0.67 -24.85 -21.20
CA VAL A 30 -1.45 -23.70 -20.73
C VAL A 30 -1.40 -22.56 -21.73
N ARG A 31 -2.47 -21.77 -21.80
CA ARG A 31 -2.51 -20.49 -22.51
C ARG A 31 -2.41 -19.37 -21.48
N LEU A 32 -1.37 -18.55 -21.58
CA LEU A 32 -1.18 -17.38 -20.73
C LEU A 32 -1.61 -16.12 -21.48
N VAL A 33 -2.33 -15.24 -20.78
CA VAL A 33 -2.65 -13.89 -21.24
C VAL A 33 -1.99 -12.94 -20.26
N VAL A 34 -1.05 -12.12 -20.72
CA VAL A 34 -0.32 -11.17 -19.89
C VAL A 34 -0.83 -9.78 -20.20
N GLU A 35 -1.47 -9.16 -19.21
CA GLU A 35 -1.95 -7.79 -19.30
C GLU A 35 -1.08 -6.91 -18.40
N PRO A 36 -0.44 -5.85 -18.95
CA PRO A 36 0.26 -4.89 -18.13
C PRO A 36 -0.74 -4.21 -17.19
N LEU A 37 -0.56 -4.40 -15.89
CA LEU A 37 -1.32 -3.64 -14.92
C LEU A 37 -0.81 -2.20 -14.95
N SER A 38 -1.72 -1.24 -15.07
CA SER A 38 -1.36 0.16 -14.87
C SER A 38 -0.71 0.28 -13.49
N PRO A 39 0.48 0.89 -13.37
CA PRO A 39 1.05 1.13 -12.06
C PRO A 39 0.01 1.90 -11.25
N VAL A 40 -0.38 1.34 -10.10
CA VAL A 40 -1.17 2.09 -9.14
C VAL A 40 -0.25 3.19 -8.67
N PHE A 41 -0.39 4.38 -9.26
CA PHE A 41 0.32 5.56 -8.80
C PHE A 41 -0.15 5.80 -7.37
N GLN A 42 0.65 5.37 -6.41
CA GLN A 42 0.46 5.80 -5.04
C GLN A 42 0.63 7.31 -5.05
N ARG A 43 -0.43 8.01 -4.67
CA ARG A 43 -0.37 9.46 -4.55
C ARG A 43 0.80 9.84 -3.65
N PRO A 44 1.55 10.90 -3.98
CA PRO A 44 2.62 11.37 -3.13
C PRO A 44 2.16 11.49 -1.69
N TYR A 45 2.93 10.93 -0.76
CA TYR A 45 2.59 10.91 0.68
C TYR A 45 2.16 12.28 1.21
N LYS A 46 2.84 13.35 0.74
CA LYS A 46 2.52 14.73 1.10
C LYS A 46 1.12 15.17 0.66
N GLU A 47 0.66 14.74 -0.52
CA GLU A 47 -0.67 15.07 -1.03
C GLU A 47 -1.76 14.34 -0.25
N VAL A 48 -1.54 13.07 0.09
CA VAL A 48 -2.46 12.29 0.92
C VAL A 48 -2.60 12.93 2.30
N LEU A 49 -1.48 13.32 2.92
CA LEU A 49 -1.49 14.01 4.21
C LEU A 49 -2.18 15.38 4.14
N ALA A 50 -1.94 16.16 3.09
CA ALA A 50 -2.58 17.46 2.92
C ALA A 50 -4.11 17.33 2.85
N GLU A 51 -4.60 16.36 2.09
CA GLU A 51 -6.03 16.07 1.99
C GLU A 51 -6.62 15.58 3.32
N ILE A 52 -5.93 14.70 4.05
CA ILE A 52 -6.36 14.25 5.38
C ILE A 52 -6.49 15.46 6.32
N ARG A 53 -5.50 16.36 6.33
CA ARG A 53 -5.54 17.58 7.15
C ARG A 53 -6.70 18.50 6.78
N GLU A 54 -6.96 18.68 5.49
CA GLU A 54 -8.08 19.50 5.01
C GLU A 54 -9.43 18.91 5.42
N ARG A 55 -9.62 17.60 5.24
CA ARG A 55 -10.83 16.88 5.66
C ARG A 55 -11.04 16.96 7.17
N GLN A 56 -9.98 16.86 7.96
CA GLN A 56 -10.05 17.00 9.42
C GLN A 56 -10.42 18.42 9.83
N ARG A 57 -9.79 19.44 9.22
CA ARG A 57 -10.12 20.85 9.47
C ARG A 57 -11.58 21.15 9.13
N ALA A 58 -12.08 20.65 7.99
CA ALA A 58 -13.48 20.82 7.58
C ALA A 58 -14.49 20.21 8.58
N ARG A 59 -14.07 19.18 9.32
CA ARG A 59 -14.87 18.54 10.38
C ARG A 59 -14.70 19.22 11.75
N GLY A 60 -13.99 20.34 11.82
CA GLY A 60 -13.74 21.07 13.07
C GLY A 60 -12.70 20.41 13.98
N HIS A 61 -11.92 19.44 13.47
CA HIS A 61 -10.83 18.86 14.24
C HIS A 61 -9.73 19.90 14.46
N GLN A 62 -9.43 20.19 15.73
CA GLN A 62 -8.25 20.94 16.12
C GLN A 62 -7.10 19.97 16.37
N PRO A 63 -6.05 19.98 15.53
CA PRO A 63 -4.87 19.17 15.80
C PRO A 63 -4.14 19.71 17.04
N PRO A 64 -3.44 18.84 17.79
CA PRO A 64 -2.64 19.27 18.92
C PRO A 64 -1.52 20.20 18.45
N THR A 65 -1.17 21.13 19.34
CA THR A 65 -0.04 22.04 19.18
C THR A 65 1.28 21.27 19.22
N ARG A 66 2.35 21.90 18.74
CA ARG A 66 3.67 21.29 18.76
C ARG A 66 4.11 21.01 20.20
N GLU A 67 3.83 21.93 21.10
CA GLU A 67 4.16 21.86 22.51
C GLU A 67 3.43 20.70 23.22
N GLU A 68 2.16 20.46 22.88
CA GLU A 68 1.38 19.31 23.38
C GLU A 68 1.95 17.98 22.88
N VAL A 69 2.31 17.91 21.59
CA VAL A 69 2.94 16.72 21.01
C VAL A 69 4.30 16.46 21.66
N ASP A 70 5.12 17.48 21.82
CA ASP A 70 6.46 17.36 22.42
C ASP A 70 6.38 16.94 23.90
N THR A 71 5.36 17.43 24.63
CA THR A 71 5.11 17.04 26.02
C THR A 71 4.66 15.58 26.11
N TYR A 72 3.73 15.16 25.24
CA TYR A 72 3.27 13.77 25.15
C TYR A 72 4.42 12.80 24.84
N LEU A 73 5.22 13.11 23.81
CA LEU A 73 6.35 12.26 23.40
C LEU A 73 7.42 12.15 24.49
N ARG A 74 7.63 13.20 25.29
CA ARG A 74 8.56 13.17 26.42
C ARG A 74 8.07 12.24 27.51
N ALA A 75 6.81 12.39 27.92
CA ALA A 75 6.19 11.53 28.93
C ALA A 75 6.17 10.06 28.50
N GLU A 76 5.90 9.78 27.23
CA GLU A 76 5.92 8.42 26.67
C GLU A 76 7.32 7.81 26.75
N ARG A 77 8.37 8.55 26.37
CA ARG A 77 9.77 8.08 26.47
C ARG A 77 10.22 7.83 27.89
N GLU A 78 9.82 8.68 28.84
CA GLU A 78 10.13 8.52 30.26
C GLU A 78 9.46 7.26 30.82
N SER A 79 8.26 6.90 30.34
CA SER A 79 7.55 5.68 30.77
C SER A 79 8.21 4.37 30.36
N TRP A 80 9.07 4.38 29.34
CA TRP A 80 9.79 3.18 28.88
C TRP A 80 11.08 2.90 29.65
N GLY A 81 11.56 3.87 30.44
CA GLY A 81 12.78 3.77 31.25
C GLY A 81 12.54 3.48 32.73
N GLY A 82 11.29 3.24 33.14
CA GLY A 82 10.87 2.97 34.52
C GLY A 82 10.53 1.51 34.79
#